data_AF-A0A1X0D8Z4-F1
#
_entry.id   AF-A0A1X0D8Z4-F1
#
_cell.length_a   1.000
_cell.length_b   1.000
_cell.length_c   1.000
_cell.angle_alpha   90.00
_cell.angle_beta   90.00
_cell.angle_gamma   90.00
#
_symmetry.space_group_name_H-M   'P 1'
#
loop_
_entity.id
_entity.type
_entity.pdbx_description
1 polymer ?
#
loop_
_entity_poly.entity_id
_entity_poly.type
_entity_poly.pdbx_seq_one_letter_code
_entity_poly.pdbx_strand_id
1 'polypeptide(L)' 'MDQARTLPAVGASFDGTYREESRAVFGLDDEQARELRRRFGQVVVFGWRDSSWSLIACAGERETHRGWLWEARV' A
#
# COMPACT_ATOMS: atom_id res chain seq x y z
N MET A 1 15.16 8.74 12.40
CA MET A 1 13.97 8.47 11.57
C MET A 1 12.81 9.18 12.25
N ASP A 2 12.39 10.31 11.70
CA ASP A 2 11.26 11.08 12.23
C ASP A 2 10.01 10.18 12.20
N GLN A 3 9.12 10.25 13.20
CA GLN A 3 8.00 9.31 13.28
C GLN A 3 7.08 9.46 12.08
N ALA A 4 6.99 8.44 11.23
CA ALA A 4 6.07 8.43 10.10
C ALA A 4 4.62 8.58 10.61
N ARG A 5 3.88 9.56 10.06
CA ARG A 5 2.46 9.73 10.37
C ARG A 5 1.70 8.51 9.88
N THR A 6 0.78 7.98 10.68
CA THR A 6 -0.05 6.83 10.30
C THR A 6 -1.53 7.08 10.51
N LEU A 7 -2.37 6.47 9.67
CA LEU A 7 -3.82 6.40 9.83
C LEU A 7 -4.28 4.94 9.76
N PRO A 8 -5.35 4.54 10.49
CA PRO A 8 -5.99 3.25 10.27
C PRO A 8 -6.41 3.10 8.81
N ALA A 9 -6.27 1.89 8.26
CA ALA A 9 -6.66 1.55 6.90
C ALA A 9 -7.15 0.11 6.83
N VAL A 10 -7.84 -0.24 5.75
CA VAL A 10 -8.19 -1.62 5.44
C VAL A 10 -7.62 -1.95 4.06
N GLY A 11 -6.76 -2.96 3.98
CA GLY A 11 -6.34 -3.54 2.71
C GLY A 11 -7.38 -4.57 2.28
N ALA A 12 -7.81 -4.53 1.02
CA ALA A 12 -8.80 -5.48 0.51
C ALA A 12 -8.46 -5.95 -0.92
N SER A 13 -8.86 -7.17 -1.26
CA SER A 13 -8.88 -7.63 -2.64
C SER A 13 -9.93 -6.85 -3.45
N PHE A 14 -9.75 -6.80 -4.78
CA PHE A 14 -10.66 -6.05 -5.66
C PHE A 14 -12.11 -6.52 -5.59
N ASP A 15 -12.33 -7.82 -5.40
CA ASP A 15 -13.65 -8.44 -5.24
C ASP A 15 -14.18 -8.35 -3.80
N GLY A 16 -13.41 -7.80 -2.86
CA GLY A 16 -13.77 -7.66 -1.45
C GLY A 16 -13.76 -8.96 -0.64
N THR A 17 -13.43 -10.10 -1.27
CA THR A 17 -13.39 -11.43 -0.62
C THR A 17 -12.37 -11.49 0.52
N TYR A 18 -11.27 -10.74 0.41
CA TYR A 18 -10.25 -10.62 1.45
C TYR A 18 -10.15 -9.20 1.96
N ARG A 19 -10.06 -9.03 3.28
CA ARG A 19 -9.93 -7.74 3.97
C ARG A 19 -9.08 -7.91 5.22
N GLU A 20 -8.17 -6.98 5.46
CA GLU A 20 -7.30 -6.98 6.64
C GLU A 20 -7.11 -5.57 7.21
N GLU A 21 -7.08 -5.49 8.55
CA GLU A 21 -6.69 -4.29 9.29
C GLU A 21 -5.24 -3.91 8.92
N SER A 22 -5.04 -2.63 8.60
CA SER A 22 -3.77 -2.13 8.11
C SER A 22 -3.54 -0.68 8.53
N ARG A 23 -2.41 -0.11 8.14
CA ARG A 23 -2.08 1.31 8.36
C ARG A 23 -1.62 1.96 7.07
N ALA A 24 -2.19 3.12 6.76
CA ALA A 24 -1.61 4.04 5.79
C ALA A 24 -0.45 4.77 6.47
N VAL A 25 0.73 4.76 5.84
CA VAL A 25 1.94 5.41 6.35
C VAL A 25 2.37 6.50 5.37
N PHE A 26 2.53 7.72 5.87
CA PHE A 26 2.86 8.89 5.04
C PHE A 26 4.34 9.24 5.13
N GLY A 27 4.86 9.83 4.05
CA GLY A 27 6.21 10.39 4.01
C GLY A 27 7.32 9.36 3.83
N LEU A 28 6.99 8.18 3.32
CA LEU A 28 7.99 7.16 2.94
C LEU A 28 8.24 7.20 1.43
N ASP A 29 9.50 7.06 1.06
CA ASP A 29 9.86 6.62 -0.30
C ASP A 29 9.70 5.10 -0.45
N ASP A 30 9.91 4.59 -1.67
CA ASP A 30 9.70 3.17 -1.98
C ASP A 30 10.70 2.26 -1.25
N GLU A 31 11.93 2.72 -1.02
CA GLU A 31 12.96 1.95 -0.30
C GLU A 31 12.59 1.82 1.18
N GLN A 32 12.18 2.93 1.80
CA GLN A 32 11.71 2.98 3.18
C GLN A 32 10.44 2.15 3.37
N ALA A 33 9.49 2.21 2.43
CA ALA A 33 8.30 1.36 2.44
C ALA A 33 8.69 -0.14 2.33
N ARG A 34 9.70 -0.46 1.50
CA ARG A 34 10.24 -1.82 1.35
C ARG A 34 11.00 -2.32 2.59
N GLU A 35 11.66 -1.46 3.34
CA GLU A 35 12.29 -1.82 4.61
C GLU A 35 11.25 -2.03 5.70
N LEU A 36 10.28 -1.12 5.81
CA LEU A 36 9.22 -1.19 6.81
C LEU A 36 8.42 -2.49 6.70
N ARG A 37 7.97 -2.84 5.49
CA ARG A 37 7.20 -4.07 5.25
C ARG A 37 7.95 -5.35 5.62
N ARG A 38 9.29 -5.39 5.40
CA ARG A 38 10.14 -6.55 5.73
C ARG A 38 10.10 -6.83 7.22
N ARG A 39 10.09 -5.78 8.04
CA ARG A 39 9.99 -5.88 9.50
C ARG A 39 8.67 -6.49 9.97
N PHE A 40 7.60 -6.31 9.20
CA PHE A 40 6.26 -6.82 9.52
C PHE A 40 5.86 -8.08 8.73
N GLY A 41 6.78 -8.65 7.93
CA GLY A 41 6.51 -9.87 7.15
C GLY A 41 5.44 -9.71 6.06
N GLN A 42 5.12 -8.48 5.65
CA GLN A 42 4.15 -8.23 4.59
C GLN A 42 4.72 -8.67 3.24
N VAL A 43 3.85 -9.18 2.35
CA VAL A 43 4.22 -9.68 1.01
C VAL A 43 3.95 -8.70 -0.13
N VAL A 44 3.23 -7.62 0.14
CA VAL A 44 2.92 -6.53 -0.80
C VAL A 44 2.73 -5.22 -0.03
N VAL A 45 3.10 -4.09 -0.64
CA VAL A 45 2.69 -2.75 -0.20
C VAL A 45 1.93 -2.06 -1.33
N PHE A 46 0.91 -1.30 -0.95
CA PHE A 46 0.23 -0.37 -1.85
C PHE A 46 0.88 1.02 -1.67
N GLY A 47 1.54 1.51 -2.72
CA GLY A 47 2.12 2.85 -2.74
C GLY A 47 1.14 3.84 -3.35
N TRP A 48 0.96 4.99 -2.73
CA TRP A 48 0.18 6.09 -3.29
C TRP A 48 1.11 7.28 -3.53
N ARG A 49 1.26 7.67 -4.80
CA ARG A 49 1.95 8.90 -5.20
C ARG A 49 1.10 9.67 -6.20
N ASP A 50 0.86 10.94 -5.90
CA ASP A 50 0.03 11.85 -6.69
C ASP A 50 -1.35 11.25 -7.03
N SER A 51 -1.63 11.07 -8.33
CA SER A 51 -2.87 10.49 -8.84
C SER A 51 -2.75 9.00 -9.20
N SER A 52 -1.75 8.29 -8.65
CA SER A 52 -1.47 6.88 -8.99
C SER A 52 -1.32 5.99 -7.76
N TRP A 53 -1.75 4.74 -7.88
CA TRP A 53 -1.35 3.67 -6.97
C TRP A 53 -0.44 2.66 -7.65
N SER A 54 0.55 2.19 -6.90
CA SER A 54 1.43 1.09 -7.26
C SER A 54 1.22 -0.09 -6.32
N LEU A 55 1.11 -1.29 -6.88
CA LEU A 55 1.25 -2.53 -6.12
C LEU A 55 2.72 -2.95 -6.14
N ILE A 56 3.41 -2.84 -5.01
CA ILE A 56 4.83 -3.12 -4.88
C ILE A 56 5.00 -4.49 -4.22
N ALA A 57 5.30 -5.52 -5.03
CA ALA A 57 5.46 -6.89 -4.55
C ALA A 57 6.74 -7.09 -3.71
N CYS A 58 6.71 -8.04 -2.76
CA CYS A 58 7.87 -8.38 -1.91
C CYS A 58 8.81 -9.43 -2.48
N ALA A 59 8.33 -10.31 -3.35
CA ALA A 59 9.14 -11.34 -3.98
C ALA A 59 9.31 -11.01 -5.47
N GLY A 60 10.51 -10.56 -5.84
CA GLY A 60 10.86 -10.16 -7.20
C GLY A 60 10.57 -8.69 -7.53
N GLU A 61 10.85 -8.28 -8.77
CA GLU A 61 10.71 -6.90 -9.26
C GLU A 61 9.31 -6.62 -9.85
N ARG A 62 8.33 -7.49 -9.59
CA ARG A 62 7.02 -7.39 -10.23
C ARG A 62 6.21 -6.23 -9.63
N GLU A 63 6.08 -5.16 -10.40
CA GLU A 63 5.21 -4.04 -10.13
C GLU A 63 3.97 -4.09 -11.02
N THR A 64 2.81 -3.67 -10.51
CA THR A 64 1.61 -3.45 -11.33
C THR A 64 1.04 -2.09 -11.00
N HIS A 65 0.94 -1.25 -12.03
CA HIS A 65 0.35 0.08 -11.95
C HIS A 65 -1.08 0.02 -12.48
N ARG A 66 -2.01 0.68 -11.79
CA ARG A 66 -3.38 0.90 -12.28
C ARG A 66 -3.82 2.32 -11.99
N GLY A 67 -4.62 2.88 -12.90
CA GLY A 67 -5.29 4.16 -12.68
C GLY A 67 -6.38 4.03 -11.61
N TRP A 68 -6.69 5.14 -10.95
CA TRP A 68 -7.79 5.20 -9.99
C TRP A 68 -9.15 4.99 -10.68
N LEU A 69 -10.02 4.25 -10.02
CA LEU A 69 -11.46 4.37 -10.18
C LEU A 69 -12.01 4.90 -8.85
N TRP A 70 -12.62 6.09 -8.88
CA TRP A 70 -13.39 6.57 -7.76
C TRP A 70 -14.72 5.85 -7.76
N GLU A 71 -14.94 4.93 -6.82
CA GLU A 71 -16.25 4.34 -6.62
C GLU A 71 -17.11 5.38 -5.90
N ALA A 72 -17.82 6.20 -6.68
CA ALA A 72 -18.84 7.07 -6.14
C ALA A 72 -19.89 6.17 -5.46
N ARG A 73 -20.04 6.35 -4.15
CA ARG A 73 -21.05 5.64 -3.35
C ARG A 73 -22.43 5.91 -3.98
N VAL A 74 -23.03 4.89 -4.59
CA VAL A 74 -24.43 4.90 -5.05
C VAL A 74 -25.31 4.52 -3.87
#